data_AF-A0A0S8IR39-F1
#
_entry.id   AF-A0A0S8IR39-F1
#
_cell.length_a   1.000
_cell.length_b   1.000
_cell.length_c   1.000
_cell.angle_alpha   90.00
_cell.angle_beta   90.00
_cell.angle_gamma   90.00
#
_symmetry.space_group_name_H-M   'P 1'
#
loop_
_entity.id
_entity.type
_entity.pdbx_description
1 polymer ?
#
loop_
_entity_poly.entity_id
_entity_poly.type
_entity_poly.pdbx_seq_one_letter_code
_entity_poly.pdbx_strand_id
1 'polypeptide(L)' 'MFEKIKKFLKEVKFELTKVTWTSKQELIYSTYIVIVVSIVLAIFIGIVDMVLSNLANILLG' A
#
# COMPACT_ATOMS: atom_id res chain seq x y z
N MET A 1 18.79 -35.96 1.57
CA MET A 1 18.63 -34.49 1.46
C MET A 1 17.37 -34.11 0.67
N PHE A 2 17.15 -34.67 -0.53
CA PHE A 2 15.94 -34.48 -1.34
C PHE A 2 14.61 -34.79 -0.61
N GLU A 3 14.55 -35.88 0.18
CA GLU A 3 13.35 -36.22 0.97
C GLU A 3 12.98 -35.16 2.02
N LYS A 4 13.97 -34.53 2.67
CA LYS A 4 13.73 -33.44 3.64
C LYS A 4 13.14 -32.20 2.96
N ILE A 5 13.63 -31.85 1.77
CA ILE A 5 13.13 -30.70 0.99
C ILE A 5 11.69 -30.95 0.52
N LYS A 6 11.39 -32.16 0.06
CA LYS A 6 10.04 -32.54 -0.36
C LYS A 6 9.04 -32.50 0.79
N LYS A 7 9.47 -32.92 1.99
CA LYS A 7 8.68 -32.82 3.23
C LYS A 7 8.46 -31.36 3.63
N PHE A 8 9.50 -30.53 3.60
CA PHE A 8 9.41 -29.09 3.91
C PHE A 8 8.44 -28.35 2.98
N LEU A 9 8.51 -28.58 1.65
CA LEU A 9 7.58 -27.97 0.70
C LEU A 9 6.13 -28.41 0.93
N LYS A 10 5.92 -29.65 1.37
CA LYS A 10 4.58 -30.17 1.71
C LYS A 10 4.03 -29.51 2.98
N GLU A 11 4.87 -29.29 3.98
CA GLU A 11 4.52 -28.59 5.22
C GLU A 11 4.22 -27.11 4.94
N VAL A 12 5.06 -26.42 4.15
CA VAL A 12 4.81 -25.02 3.73
C VAL A 12 3.50 -24.88 2.97
N LYS A 13 3.21 -25.79 2.01
CA LYS A 13 1.93 -25.77 1.28
C LYS A 13 0.73 -25.95 2.22
N PHE A 14 0.87 -26.77 3.26
CA PHE A 14 -0.17 -27.01 4.26
C PHE A 14 -0.39 -25.81 5.18
N GLU A 15 0.67 -25.08 5.54
CA GLU A 15 0.55 -23.83 6.30
C GLU A 15 -0.04 -22.69 5.46
N LEU A 16 0.33 -22.60 4.18
CA LEU A 16 -0.26 -21.63 3.25
C LEU A 16 -1.77 -21.81 3.10
N THR A 17 -2.31 -23.02 3.25
CA THR A 17 -3.76 -23.25 3.26
C THR A 17 -4.46 -22.79 4.54
N LYS A 18 -3.72 -22.55 5.64
CA LYS A 18 -4.27 -21.95 6.86
C LYS A 18 -4.29 -20.41 6.81
N VAL A 19 -3.69 -19.81 5.79
CA VAL A 19 -3.73 -18.36 5.59
C VAL A 19 -5.14 -17.98 5.17
N THR A 20 -5.80 -17.20 6.01
CA THR A 20 -7.07 -16.55 5.70
C THR A 20 -6.83 -15.41 4.73
N TRP A 21 -7.07 -15.68 3.44
CA TRP A 21 -7.11 -14.64 2.41
C TRP A 21 -8.36 -13.80 2.61
N THR A 22 -8.21 -12.48 2.50
CA THR A 22 -9.34 -11.55 2.47
C THR A 22 -10.24 -11.85 1.28
N SER A 23 -11.53 -11.57 1.41
CA SER A 23 -12.44 -11.78 0.28
C SER A 23 -12.08 -10.83 -0.86
N LYS A 24 -12.33 -11.23 -2.13
CA LYS A 24 -12.08 -10.37 -3.29
C LYS A 24 -12.75 -9.00 -3.17
N GLN A 25 -13.88 -8.94 -2.48
CA GLN A 25 -14.62 -7.71 -2.22
C GLN A 25 -13.87 -6.81 -1.23
N GLU A 26 -13.43 -7.35 -0.09
CA GLU A 26 -12.64 -6.61 0.90
C GLU A 26 -11.34 -6.06 0.30
N LEU A 27 -10.69 -6.81 -0.60
CA LEU A 27 -9.50 -6.36 -1.30
C LEU A 27 -9.79 -5.10 -2.14
N ILE A 28 -10.87 -5.13 -2.91
CA ILE A 28 -11.29 -3.99 -3.75
C ILE A 28 -11.66 -2.78 -2.89
N TYR A 29 -12.41 -2.98 -1.80
CA TYR A 29 -12.76 -1.90 -0.88
C TYR A 29 -11.51 -1.27 -0.24
N SER A 30 -10.57 -2.10 0.18
CA SER A 30 -9.31 -1.64 0.78
C SER A 30 -8.48 -0.82 -0.22
N THR A 31 -8.36 -1.28 -1.46
CA THR A 31 -7.66 -0.52 -2.52
C THR A 31 -8.38 0.79 -2.86
N TYR A 32 -9.71 0.79 -2.92
CA TYR A 32 -10.49 1.99 -3.21
C TYR A 32 -10.27 3.08 -2.14
N ILE A 33 -10.29 2.69 -0.86
CA ILE A 33 -10.02 3.62 0.25
C ILE A 33 -8.63 4.23 0.11
N VAL A 34 -7.61 3.42 -0.19
CA VAL A 34 -6.23 3.91 -0.39
C VAL A 34 -6.18 4.93 -1.51
N ILE A 35 -6.81 4.67 -2.66
CA ILE A 35 -6.86 5.61 -3.78
C ILE A 35 -7.47 6.95 -3.37
N VAL A 36 -8.61 6.93 -2.68
CA VAL A 36 -9.29 8.15 -2.22
C VAL A 36 -8.40 8.94 -1.26
N VAL A 37 -7.81 8.27 -0.26
CA VAL A 37 -6.94 8.93 0.73
C VAL A 37 -5.68 9.51 0.07
N SER A 38 -5.08 8.79 -0.87
CA SER A 38 -3.91 9.27 -1.62
C SER A 38 -4.24 10.51 -2.47
N ILE A 39 -5.42 10.57 -3.11
CA ILE A 39 -5.85 11.74 -3.87
C ILE A 39 -6.02 12.96 -2.95
N VAL A 40 -6.67 12.77 -1.79
CA VAL A 40 -6.87 13.85 -0.82
C VAL A 40 -5.52 14.39 -0.32
N LEU A 41 -4.58 13.49 0.01
CA LEU A 41 -3.23 13.86 0.41
C LEU A 41 -2.47 14.59 -0.69
N ALA A 42 -2.55 14.13 -1.94
CA ALA A 42 -1.89 14.77 -3.07
C ALA A 42 -2.40 16.20 -3.30
N ILE A 43 -3.71 16.41 -3.20
CA ILE A 43 -4.31 17.75 -3.30
C ILE A 43 -3.84 18.63 -2.14
N PHE A 44 -3.86 18.11 -0.90
CA PHE A 44 -3.43 18.86 0.28
C PHE A 44 -1.97 19.30 0.16
N ILE A 45 -1.06 18.37 -0.16
CA ILE A 45 0.37 18.68 -0.34
C ILE A 45 0.55 19.66 -1.49
N GLY A 46 -0.13 19.47 -2.63
CA GLY A 46 -0.03 20.38 -3.77
C GLY A 46 -0.46 21.82 -3.43
N ILE A 47 -1.52 22.00 -2.65
CA ILE A 47 -1.94 23.33 -2.17
C ILE A 47 -0.88 23.93 -1.26
N VAL A 48 -0.36 23.15 -0.31
CA VAL A 48 0.68 23.58 0.62
C VAL A 48 1.93 24.03 -0.15
N ASP A 49 2.38 23.24 -1.12
CA ASP A 49 3.55 23.55 -1.94
C ASP A 49 3.35 24.83 -2.78
N MET A 50 2.14 25.06 -3.32
CA MET A 50 1.82 26.30 -4.03
C MET A 50 1.88 27.52 -3.11
N VAL A 51 1.33 27.40 -1.90
CA VAL A 51 1.36 28.48 -0.90
C VAL A 51 2.80 28.78 -0.47
N LEU A 52 3.58 27.74 -0.14
CA LEU A 52 4.97 27.90 0.26
C LEU A 52 5.82 28.48 -0.88
N SER A 53 5.62 28.02 -2.12
CA SER A 53 6.37 28.52 -3.28
C SER A 53 6.06 30.00 -3.55
N ASN A 54 4.81 30.42 -3.41
CA ASN A 54 4.43 31.82 -3.53
C ASN A 54 5.03 32.68 -2.41
N LEU A 55 5.01 32.22 -1.16
CA LEU A 55 5.66 32.91 -0.05
C LEU A 55 7.18 32.99 -0.22
N ALA A 56 7.82 31.90 -0.65
CA ALA A 56 9.26 31.86 -0.89
C ALA A 56 9.67 32.83 -2.00
N ASN A 57 8.89 32.92 -3.09
CA ASN A 57 9.12 33.88 -4.16
C ASN A 57 9.00 35.35 -3.69
N ILE A 58 8.09 35.65 -2.76
CA ILE A 58 7.95 37.00 -2.19
C ILE A 58 9.10 37.34 -1.23
N LEU A 59 9.66 36.34 -0.53
CA LEU A 59 10.74 36.55 0.45
C LEU A 59 12.14 36.59 -0.18
N LEU A 60 12.35 35.83 -1.27
CA LEU A 60 13.63 35.72 -1.97
C LEU A 60 13.73 36.62 -3.22
N GLY A 61 12.60 37.11 -3.72
CA GLY A 61 12.52 38.16 -4.75
C GLY A 61 12.52 39.54 -4.12
#